data_AF-A0A962G5G2-F1
#
_entry.id   AF-A0A962G5G2-F1
#
_cell.length_a   1.000
_cell.length_b   1.000
_cell.length_c   1.000
_cell.angle_alpha   90.00
_cell.angle_beta   90.00
_cell.angle_gamma   90.00
#
_symmetry.space_group_name_H-M   'P 1'
#
loop_
_entity.id
_entity.type
_entity.pdbx_description
1 polymer ?
#
loop_
_entity_poly.entity_id
_entity_poly.type
_entity_poly.pdbx_seq_one_letter_code
_entity_poly.pdbx_strand_id
1 'polypeptide(L)'
;GRGLQMPFAYFRDAWRERRFDATHLRAALAEHDGADEGAAIIAALEAADLPADGSAPLPLLCDSLDQRRDLRHEPAWADLVTQQVSQFCAAWFDAGESDWAMPTGDSLYADWLRGIATDRGIDLLVHLPQRKARVATLPPDARAMVGRADAALGIPADELEDFLRLVLLR
;
A
#
# COMPACT_ATOMS: atom_id res chain seq x y z
N GLY A 1 -5.43 5.74 -5.29
CA GLY A 1 -5.16 5.49 -6.72
C GLY A 1 -6.05 4.35 -7.18
N ARG A 2 -6.29 4.17 -8.48
CA ARG A 2 -6.77 2.86 -8.95
C ARG A 2 -5.61 1.88 -8.77
N GLY A 3 -5.86 0.74 -8.13
CA GLY A 3 -4.83 -0.22 -7.73
C GLY A 3 -3.92 -0.64 -8.89
N LEU A 4 -2.74 -1.17 -8.56
CA LEU A 4 -1.74 -1.67 -9.52
C LEU A 4 -2.23 -2.87 -10.36
N GLN A 5 -3.42 -3.38 -10.07
CA GLN A 5 -4.03 -4.53 -10.74
C GLN A 5 -5.41 -4.16 -11.29
N MET A 6 -5.79 -4.83 -12.37
CA MET A 6 -7.16 -4.77 -12.87
C MET A 6 -8.13 -5.32 -11.82
N PRO A 7 -9.31 -4.73 -11.63
CA PRO A 7 -10.29 -5.21 -10.65
C PRO A 7 -10.73 -6.63 -10.98
N PHE A 8 -11.17 -7.40 -9.98
CA PHE A 8 -11.64 -8.77 -10.18
C PHE A 8 -12.76 -8.87 -11.24
N ALA A 9 -13.61 -7.85 -11.31
CA ALA A 9 -14.66 -7.74 -12.33
C ALA A 9 -14.11 -7.81 -13.77
N TYR A 10 -12.94 -7.22 -14.04
CA TYR A 10 -12.30 -7.28 -15.35
C TYR A 10 -11.93 -8.72 -15.75
N PHE A 11 -11.36 -9.49 -14.82
CA PHE A 11 -10.98 -10.88 -15.07
C PHE A 11 -12.20 -11.79 -15.23
N ARG A 12 -13.28 -11.52 -14.50
CA ARG A 12 -14.56 -12.21 -14.69
C ARG A 12 -15.15 -11.95 -16.08
N ASP A 13 -15.16 -10.70 -16.52
CA ASP A 13 -15.69 -10.36 -17.84
C ASP A 13 -14.83 -10.99 -18.94
N ALA A 14 -13.50 -10.97 -18.78
CA ALA A 14 -12.56 -11.69 -19.65
C ALA A 14 -12.83 -13.21 -19.71
N TRP A 15 -13.16 -13.84 -18.58
CA TRP A 15 -13.53 -15.25 -18.50
C TRP A 15 -14.84 -15.54 -19.24
N ARG A 16 -15.87 -14.70 -19.02
CA ARG A 16 -17.18 -14.82 -19.69
C ARG A 16 -17.09 -14.62 -21.20
N GLU A 17 -16.24 -13.69 -21.63
CA GLU A 17 -15.92 -13.43 -23.04
C GLU A 17 -14.99 -14.48 -23.65
N ARG A 18 -14.50 -15.45 -22.86
CA ARG A 18 -13.52 -16.47 -23.26
C ARG A 18 -12.21 -15.90 -23.82
N ARG A 19 -11.79 -14.74 -23.31
CA ARG A 19 -10.45 -14.17 -23.59
C ARG A 19 -9.33 -15.02 -22.98
N PHE A 20 -9.64 -15.77 -21.93
CA PHE A 20 -8.82 -16.85 -21.40
C PHE A 20 -9.74 -17.97 -20.87
N ASP A 21 -9.16 -19.14 -20.60
CA ASP A 21 -9.89 -20.33 -20.14
C ASP A 21 -9.12 -21.08 -19.04
N ALA A 22 -9.68 -22.21 -18.58
CA ALA A 22 -9.09 -23.04 -17.52
C ALA A 22 -7.68 -23.55 -17.85
N THR A 23 -7.30 -23.67 -19.12
CA THR A 23 -5.95 -24.09 -19.52
C THR A 23 -4.96 -22.96 -19.31
N HIS A 24 -5.32 -21.73 -19.67
CA HIS A 24 -4.52 -20.55 -19.40
C HIS A 24 -4.33 -20.32 -17.90
N LEU A 25 -5.40 -20.51 -17.10
CA LEU A 25 -5.33 -20.39 -15.65
C LEU A 25 -4.41 -21.45 -15.03
N ARG A 26 -4.52 -22.72 -15.45
CA ARG A 26 -3.63 -23.80 -14.99
C ARG A 26 -2.17 -23.53 -15.33
N ALA A 27 -1.88 -22.97 -16.51
CA ALA A 27 -0.52 -22.61 -16.90
C ALA A 27 0.04 -21.50 -15.98
N ALA A 28 -0.74 -20.44 -15.75
CA ALA A 28 -0.34 -19.36 -14.85
C ALA A 28 -0.13 -19.84 -13.39
N LEU A 29 -1.00 -20.72 -12.88
CA LEU A 29 -0.85 -21.26 -11.52
C LEU A 29 0.37 -22.18 -11.38
N ALA A 30 0.73 -22.90 -12.43
CA ALA A 30 1.95 -23.72 -12.45
C ALA A 30 3.24 -22.86 -12.42
N GLU A 31 3.19 -21.61 -12.89
CA GLU A 31 4.31 -20.66 -12.80
C GLU A 31 4.47 -20.04 -11.40
N HIS A 32 3.42 -20.11 -10.56
CA HIS A 32 3.34 -19.46 -9.25
C HIS A 32 3.18 -20.44 -8.08
N ASP A 33 3.42 -21.74 -8.29
CA ASP A 33 3.23 -22.81 -7.29
C ASP A 33 1.80 -22.87 -6.69
N GLY A 34 0.80 -22.29 -7.37
CA GLY A 34 -0.60 -22.16 -6.91
C GLY A 34 -1.53 -23.24 -7.46
N ALA A 35 -1.01 -24.43 -7.79
CA ALA A 35 -1.77 -25.46 -8.52
C ALA A 35 -3.07 -25.89 -7.82
N ASP A 36 -3.12 -25.81 -6.48
CA ASP A 36 -4.26 -26.19 -5.66
C ASP A 36 -5.38 -25.11 -5.60
N GLU A 37 -5.12 -23.88 -6.07
CA GLU A 37 -6.07 -22.76 -6.02
C GLU A 37 -6.98 -22.68 -7.25
N GLY A 38 -6.67 -23.43 -8.32
CA GLY A 38 -7.34 -23.28 -9.61
C GLY A 38 -8.85 -23.53 -9.56
N ALA A 39 -9.30 -24.50 -8.76
CA ALA A 39 -10.72 -24.78 -8.59
C ALA A 39 -11.45 -23.64 -7.87
N ALA A 40 -10.82 -23.03 -6.86
CA ALA A 40 -11.39 -21.92 -6.10
C ALA A 40 -11.49 -20.64 -6.96
N ILE A 41 -10.46 -20.36 -7.77
CA ILE A 41 -10.44 -19.20 -8.67
C ILE A 41 -11.51 -19.34 -9.76
N ILE A 42 -11.67 -20.53 -10.36
CA ILE A 42 -12.73 -20.78 -11.35
C ILE A 42 -14.10 -20.61 -10.71
N ALA A 43 -14.33 -21.18 -9.52
CA ALA A 43 -15.59 -21.01 -8.81
C ALA A 43 -15.90 -19.53 -8.52
N ALA A 44 -14.89 -18.72 -8.19
CA ALA A 44 -15.03 -17.28 -7.99
C ALA A 44 -15.33 -16.52 -9.30
N LEU A 45 -14.73 -16.89 -10.43
CA LEU A 45 -15.01 -16.29 -11.75
C LEU A 45 -16.40 -16.67 -12.27
N GLU A 46 -16.91 -17.85 -11.91
CA GLU A 46 -18.22 -18.35 -12.33
C GLU A 46 -19.37 -17.90 -11.42
N ALA A 47 -19.07 -17.51 -10.18
CA ALA A 47 -20.07 -17.02 -9.24
C ALA A 47 -20.87 -15.84 -9.83
N ALA A 48 -22.20 -15.98 -9.81
CA ALA A 48 -23.13 -14.99 -10.39
C ALA A 48 -23.12 -13.67 -9.61
N ASP A 49 -23.00 -13.76 -8.27
CA ASP A 49 -23.01 -12.65 -7.33
C ASP A 49 -21.72 -12.68 -6.49
N LEU A 50 -20.67 -12.01 -6.96
CA LEU A 50 -19.70 -11.41 -6.03
C LEU A 50 -20.19 -10.00 -5.69
N PRO A 51 -20.07 -9.56 -4.42
CA PRO A 51 -20.24 -8.15 -4.12
C PRO A 51 -19.32 -7.34 -5.03
N ALA A 52 -19.92 -6.42 -5.79
CA ALA A 52 -19.22 -5.56 -6.74
C ALA A 52 -18.03 -4.90 -6.05
N ASP A 53 -16.79 -5.21 -6.48
CA ASP A 53 -15.53 -4.68 -5.95
C ASP A 53 -15.59 -4.41 -4.43
N GLY A 54 -15.96 -5.44 -3.66
CA GLY A 54 -16.47 -5.24 -2.30
C GLY A 54 -15.59 -5.74 -1.16
N SER A 55 -14.43 -6.35 -1.42
CA SER A 55 -13.48 -6.57 -0.32
C SER A 55 -12.87 -5.22 0.00
N ALA A 56 -13.39 -4.57 1.04
CA ALA A 56 -12.72 -3.41 1.60
C ALA A 56 -11.25 -3.78 1.80
N PRO A 57 -10.30 -2.93 1.35
CA PRO A 57 -8.89 -3.21 1.54
C PRO A 57 -8.65 -3.48 3.02
N LEU A 58 -7.74 -4.41 3.32
CA LEU A 58 -7.43 -4.75 4.71
C LEU A 58 -7.09 -3.45 5.46
N PRO A 59 -7.76 -3.15 6.59
CA PRO A 59 -7.56 -1.90 7.28
C PRO A 59 -6.11 -1.81 7.74
N LEU A 60 -5.41 -0.77 7.28
CA LEU A 60 -4.08 -0.41 7.77
C LEU A 60 -4.21 0.18 9.18
N LEU A 61 -3.07 0.32 9.84
CA LEU A 61 -3.00 0.99 11.15
C LEU A 61 -3.60 2.42 11.09
N CYS A 62 -3.42 3.13 9.97
CA CYS A 62 -4.00 4.45 9.78
C CYS A 62 -5.54 4.42 9.79
N ASP A 63 -6.16 3.41 9.18
CA ASP A 63 -7.63 3.28 9.18
C ASP A 63 -8.16 3.03 10.59
N SER A 64 -7.42 2.25 11.38
CA SER A 64 -7.74 2.00 12.79
C SER A 64 -7.62 3.26 13.66
N LEU A 65 -6.69 4.16 13.32
CA LEU A 65 -6.58 5.47 13.97
C LEU A 65 -7.73 6.38 13.55
N ASP A 66 -8.07 6.40 12.26
CA ASP A 66 -9.11 7.26 11.69
C ASP A 66 -10.51 6.91 12.21
N GLN A 67 -10.78 5.64 12.52
CA GLN A 67 -12.02 5.22 13.21
C GLN A 67 -12.24 5.90 14.57
N ARG A 68 -11.18 6.42 15.19
CA ARG A 68 -11.23 7.07 16.52
C ARG A 68 -11.10 8.59 16.45
N ARG A 69 -10.99 9.16 15.25
CA ARG A 69 -10.81 10.61 15.04
C ARG A 69 -12.11 11.27 14.57
N ASP A 70 -12.22 12.57 14.81
CA ASP A 70 -13.30 13.38 14.23
C ASP A 70 -12.94 13.82 12.81
N LEU A 71 -13.19 12.92 11.85
CA LEU A 71 -12.88 13.14 10.44
C LEU A 71 -13.68 14.29 9.79
N ARG A 72 -14.65 14.90 10.51
CA ARG A 72 -15.35 16.11 10.03
C ARG A 72 -14.52 17.37 10.23
N HIS A 73 -13.60 17.36 11.19
CA HIS A 73 -12.79 18.51 11.56
C HIS A 73 -11.29 18.25 11.37
N GLU A 74 -10.88 16.99 11.28
CA GLU A 74 -9.50 16.59 11.10
C GLU A 74 -9.32 15.74 9.83
N PRO A 75 -8.23 15.95 9.07
CA PRO A 75 -7.89 15.08 7.95
C PRO A 75 -7.58 13.65 8.41
N ALA A 76 -8.05 12.67 7.64
CA ALA A 76 -7.73 11.26 7.83
C ALA A 76 -6.21 11.01 7.72
N TRP A 77 -5.66 10.22 8.63
CA TRP A 77 -4.27 9.78 8.60
C TRP A 77 -3.96 9.05 7.29
N ALA A 78 -4.87 8.18 6.84
CA ALA A 78 -4.65 7.42 5.60
C ALA A 78 -4.46 8.34 4.39
N ASP A 79 -5.26 9.39 4.27
CA ASP A 79 -5.17 10.37 3.19
C ASP A 79 -3.89 11.19 3.29
N LEU A 80 -3.53 11.63 4.49
CA LEU A 80 -2.31 12.40 4.71
C LEU A 80 -1.04 11.62 4.41
N VAL A 81 -0.95 10.37 4.85
CA VAL A 81 0.18 9.49 4.53
C VAL A 81 0.28 9.31 3.02
N THR A 82 -0.83 9.05 2.34
CA THR A 82 -0.87 8.89 0.88
C THR A 82 -0.44 10.17 0.16
N GLN A 83 -0.98 11.31 0.56
CA GLN A 83 -0.66 12.61 -0.05
C GLN A 83 0.81 12.96 0.17
N GLN A 84 1.32 12.82 1.39
CA GLN A 84 2.69 13.19 1.73
C GLN A 84 3.70 12.33 0.98
N VAL A 85 3.50 11.01 0.95
CA VAL A 85 4.40 10.10 0.23
C VAL A 85 4.34 10.39 -1.27
N SER A 86 3.15 10.66 -1.81
CA SER A 86 2.97 10.99 -3.23
C SER A 86 3.65 12.32 -3.61
N GLN A 87 3.50 13.36 -2.79
CA GLN A 87 4.17 14.66 -2.98
C GLN A 87 5.69 14.52 -2.89
N PHE A 88 6.19 13.76 -1.92
CA PHE A 88 7.62 13.50 -1.79
C PHE A 88 8.15 12.73 -3.00
N CYS A 89 7.48 11.67 -3.44
CA CYS A 89 7.87 10.91 -4.62
C CYS A 89 7.88 11.80 -5.86
N ALA A 90 6.84 12.62 -6.07
CA ALA A 90 6.81 13.57 -7.17
C ALA A 90 8.06 14.48 -7.13
N ALA A 91 8.34 15.15 -6.00
CA ALA A 91 9.48 16.03 -5.88
C ALA A 91 10.85 15.32 -6.00
N TRP A 92 10.95 14.06 -5.55
CA TRP A 92 12.20 13.29 -5.59
C TRP A 92 12.51 12.77 -7.01
N PHE A 93 11.49 12.30 -7.75
CA PHE A 93 11.65 11.76 -9.10
C PHE A 93 11.65 12.82 -10.20
N ASP A 94 11.23 14.05 -9.91
CA ASP A 94 11.11 15.13 -10.89
C ASP A 94 12.47 15.70 -11.36
N ALA A 95 13.60 15.11 -10.96
CA ALA A 95 14.95 15.36 -11.48
C ALA A 95 15.40 16.85 -11.60
N GLY A 96 14.70 17.76 -10.90
CA GLY A 96 14.93 19.20 -10.95
C GLY A 96 14.23 19.95 -12.09
N GLU A 97 13.22 19.37 -12.77
CA GLU A 97 12.40 20.11 -13.75
C GLU A 97 11.35 21.04 -13.09
N SER A 98 11.04 20.86 -11.80
CA SER A 98 10.29 21.83 -11.00
C SER A 98 11.19 22.74 -10.17
N ASP A 99 10.68 23.95 -9.89
CA ASP A 99 11.27 24.94 -8.96
C ASP A 99 11.46 24.42 -7.52
N TRP A 100 10.97 23.20 -7.23
CA TRP A 100 10.99 22.54 -5.92
C TRP A 100 11.96 21.36 -5.86
N ALA A 101 13.02 21.38 -6.67
CA ALA A 101 14.02 20.33 -6.74
C ALA A 101 14.60 19.99 -5.34
N MET A 102 14.43 18.76 -4.89
CA MET A 102 15.07 18.28 -3.66
C MET A 102 16.51 17.81 -3.96
N PRO A 103 17.47 18.06 -3.06
CA PRO A 103 18.75 17.37 -3.12
C PRO A 103 18.52 15.87 -2.91
N THR A 104 18.58 15.09 -3.99
CA THR A 104 18.46 13.63 -3.93
C THR A 104 19.78 13.06 -3.42
N GLY A 105 19.70 12.23 -2.38
CA GLY A 105 20.79 11.36 -1.91
C GLY A 105 20.67 9.96 -2.50
N ASP A 106 21.42 9.02 -1.94
CA ASP A 106 21.53 7.65 -2.48
C ASP A 106 20.29 6.77 -2.24
N SER A 107 19.32 7.21 -1.42
CA SER A 107 18.15 6.39 -1.05
C SER A 107 16.88 7.20 -0.83
N LEU A 108 15.82 6.84 -1.56
CA LEU A 108 14.47 7.42 -1.44
C LEU A 108 13.98 7.44 0.01
N TYR A 109 14.15 6.34 0.75
CA TYR A 109 13.66 6.24 2.13
C TYR A 109 14.44 7.15 3.08
N ALA A 110 15.77 7.17 2.97
CA ALA A 110 16.60 8.03 3.82
C ALA A 110 16.30 9.51 3.58
N ASP A 111 16.06 9.88 2.32
CA ASP A 111 15.68 11.25 1.95
C ASP A 111 14.28 11.60 2.44
N TRP A 112 13.33 10.68 2.30
CA TRP A 112 11.97 10.83 2.83
C TRP A 112 11.99 11.02 4.34
N LEU A 113 12.80 10.23 5.06
CA LEU A 113 12.96 10.33 6.51
C LEU A 113 13.49 11.72 6.92
N ARG A 114 14.46 12.26 6.17
CA ARG A 114 14.96 13.63 6.36
C ARG A 114 13.88 14.68 6.06
N GLY A 115 13.10 14.50 4.99
CA GLY A 115 12.01 15.39 4.60
C GLY A 115 10.90 15.44 5.66
N ILE A 116 10.47 14.28 6.16
CA ILE A 116 9.50 14.18 7.26
C ILE A 116 10.01 14.89 8.53
N ALA A 117 11.31 14.82 8.84
CA ALA A 117 11.86 15.50 10.01
C ALA A 117 11.69 17.03 9.93
N THR A 118 11.66 17.61 8.73
CA THR A 118 11.57 19.07 8.52
C THR A 118 10.16 19.56 8.14
N ASP A 119 9.27 18.67 7.69
CA ASP A 119 7.90 19.00 7.27
C ASP A 119 7.05 19.58 8.41
N ARG A 120 6.79 20.89 8.41
CA ARG A 120 5.97 21.53 9.45
C ARG A 120 4.46 21.34 9.26
N GLY A 121 4.02 20.93 8.07
CA GLY A 121 2.60 20.73 7.75
C GLY A 121 2.00 19.58 8.56
N ILE A 122 2.77 18.52 8.77
CA ILE A 122 2.34 17.35 9.56
C ILE A 122 2.06 17.73 11.02
N ASP A 123 2.88 18.58 11.65
CA ASP A 123 2.64 19.01 13.04
C ASP A 123 1.31 19.75 13.19
N LEU A 124 0.94 20.55 12.18
CA LEU A 124 -0.31 21.32 12.17
C LEU A 124 -1.54 20.43 11.91
N LEU A 125 -1.43 19.44 11.01
CA LEU A 125 -2.59 18.70 10.50
C LEU A 125 -2.97 17.48 11.34
N VAL A 126 -2.03 16.87 12.07
CA VAL A 126 -2.29 15.59 12.80
C VAL A 126 -1.90 15.58 14.26
N HIS A 127 -1.55 16.72 14.84
CA HIS A 127 -1.16 16.81 16.26
C HIS A 127 -0.18 15.69 16.66
N LEU A 128 0.96 15.59 15.96
CA LEU A 128 1.99 14.58 16.24
C LEU A 128 3.11 15.20 17.10
N PRO A 129 2.92 15.37 18.43
CA PRO A 129 3.93 15.98 19.26
C PRO A 129 5.23 15.17 19.21
N GLN A 130 6.35 15.90 19.29
CA GLN A 130 7.69 15.31 19.27
C GLN A 130 8.00 14.53 17.98
N ARG A 131 7.35 14.85 16.85
CA ARG A 131 7.61 14.19 15.55
C ARG A 131 9.11 14.09 15.26
N LYS A 132 9.86 15.18 15.37
CA LYS A 132 11.32 15.20 15.15
C LYS A 132 12.05 14.15 15.99
N ALA A 133 11.71 14.04 17.28
CA ALA A 133 12.31 13.06 18.16
C ALA A 133 11.91 11.63 17.75
N ARG A 134 10.64 11.40 17.41
CA ARG A 134 10.14 10.09 16.94
C ARG A 134 10.84 9.65 15.65
N VAL A 135 10.94 10.55 14.68
CA VAL A 135 11.60 10.35 13.39
C VAL A 135 13.08 10.03 13.57
N ALA A 136 13.75 10.72 14.49
CA ALA A 136 15.15 10.45 14.82
C ALA A 136 15.39 9.05 15.43
N THR A 137 14.34 8.39 15.95
CA THR A 137 14.46 7.00 16.42
C THR A 137 14.30 5.98 15.31
N LEU A 138 13.82 6.36 14.12
CA LEU A 138 13.54 5.41 13.05
C LEU A 138 14.85 4.92 12.41
N PRO A 139 14.92 3.66 11.97
CA PRO A 139 16.06 3.16 11.22
C PRO A 139 16.30 4.01 9.96
N PRO A 140 17.56 4.26 9.54
CA PRO A 140 17.84 5.01 8.31
C PRO A 140 17.73 4.15 7.05
N ASP A 141 17.63 2.83 7.19
CA ASP A 141 17.51 1.86 6.09
C ASP A 141 16.07 1.35 5.96
N ALA A 142 15.61 1.24 4.71
CA ALA A 142 14.24 0.83 4.40
C ALA A 142 13.95 -0.60 4.86
N ARG A 143 14.89 -1.53 4.68
CA ARG A 143 14.71 -2.94 5.07
C ARG A 143 14.68 -3.08 6.59
N ALA A 144 15.53 -2.34 7.29
CA ALA A 144 15.49 -2.26 8.75
C ALA A 144 14.18 -1.65 9.27
N MET A 145 13.61 -0.65 8.58
CA MET A 145 12.31 -0.09 8.93
C MET A 145 11.18 -1.10 8.74
N VAL A 146 11.18 -1.87 7.64
CA VAL A 146 10.23 -2.96 7.42
C VAL A 146 10.32 -4.00 8.54
N GLY A 147 11.53 -4.45 8.90
CA GLY A 147 11.72 -5.38 10.02
C GLY A 147 11.25 -4.83 11.38
N ARG A 148 11.40 -3.52 11.61
CA ARG A 148 10.84 -2.88 12.82
C ARG A 148 9.32 -2.81 12.78
N ALA A 149 8.71 -2.55 11.62
CA ALA A 149 7.27 -2.50 11.46
C ALA A 149 6.65 -3.89 11.67
N ASP A 150 7.26 -4.93 11.09
CA ASP A 150 6.91 -6.34 11.31
C ASP A 150 6.90 -6.69 12.80
N ALA A 151 8.02 -6.44 13.50
CA ALA A 151 8.13 -6.70 14.94
C ALA A 151 7.11 -5.90 15.80
N ALA A 152 6.74 -4.69 15.37
CA ALA A 152 5.77 -3.86 16.09
C ALA A 152 4.31 -4.29 15.84
N LEU A 153 4.01 -4.80 14.64
CA LEU A 153 2.69 -5.30 14.26
C LEU A 153 2.47 -6.73 14.74
N GLY A 154 3.56 -7.49 14.97
CA GLY A 154 3.50 -8.87 15.43
C GLY A 154 2.95 -9.82 14.37
N ILE A 155 3.32 -9.60 13.11
CA ILE A 155 2.82 -10.39 11.98
C ILE A 155 3.47 -11.78 12.03
N PRO A 156 2.69 -12.87 11.94
CA PRO A 156 3.24 -14.21 11.81
C PRO A 156 4.16 -14.32 10.58
N ALA A 157 5.29 -15.02 10.70
CA ALA A 157 6.29 -15.07 9.64
C ALA A 157 5.77 -15.71 8.34
N ASP A 158 4.80 -16.63 8.46
CA ASP A 158 4.08 -17.29 7.37
C ASP A 158 3.02 -16.39 6.71
N GLU A 159 2.59 -15.32 7.38
CA GLU A 159 1.61 -14.35 6.85
C GLU A 159 2.26 -13.05 6.35
N LEU A 160 3.54 -12.81 6.66
CA LEU A 160 4.22 -11.54 6.36
C LEU A 160 4.20 -11.20 4.87
N GLU A 161 4.45 -12.19 4.01
CA GLU A 161 4.45 -11.96 2.56
C GLU A 161 3.06 -11.55 2.05
N ASP A 162 2.01 -12.25 2.47
CA ASP A 162 0.64 -11.94 2.07
C ASP A 162 0.18 -10.60 2.64
N PHE A 163 0.56 -10.28 3.88
CA PHE A 163 0.32 -8.97 4.45
C PHE A 163 0.98 -7.86 3.61
N LEU A 164 2.26 -7.99 3.27
CA LEU A 164 2.96 -7.00 2.46
C LEU A 164 2.36 -6.86 1.05
N ARG A 165 1.92 -7.97 0.44
CA ARG A 165 1.20 -7.97 -0.83
C ARG A 165 -0.14 -7.22 -0.70
N LEU A 166 -0.93 -7.50 0.32
CA LEU A 166 -2.22 -6.84 0.56
C LEU A 166 -2.05 -5.33 0.79
N VAL A 167 -0.99 -4.89 1.48
CA VAL A 167 -0.69 -3.47 1.66
C VAL A 167 -0.44 -2.76 0.32
N LEU A 168 0.15 -3.44 -0.67
CA LEU A 168 0.37 -2.90 -2.02
C LEU A 168 -0.91 -2.82 -2.87
N LEU A 169 -1.93 -3.62 -2.54
CA LEU A 169 -3.18 -3.72 -3.30
C LEU A 169 -4.27 -2.74 -2.84
N ARG A 170 -3.92 -1.78 -1.99
CA ARG A 170 -4.83 -0.72 -1.54
C ARG A 170 -5.27 0.22 -2.67
#